data_AF-A0A4V5PML6-F1
#
_entry.id   AF-A0A4V5PML6-F1
#
_cell.length_a   1.000
_cell.length_b   1.000
_cell.length_c   1.000
_cell.angle_alpha   90.00
_cell.angle_beta   90.00
_cell.angle_gamma   90.00
#
_symmetry.space_group_name_H-M   'P 1'
#
loop_
_entity.id
_entity.type
_entity.pdbx_description
1 polymer ?
#
loop_
_entity_poly.entity_id
_entity_poly.type
_entity_poly.pdbx_seq_one_letter_code
_entity_poly.pdbx_strand_id
1 'polypeptide(L)'
;MRYRIPILGEPETDGALRSKYLAAFGSACYMSEGPLPTFDCFYKREEMTPKGKACTDAQKIAKIYGAAPYDEGYECEAVGNGDYTLQVGPDPAIKITINYQPAPLQSSLIEIKTVPTEVSGPYRNLVEVTTVKPEKDFNCSSGQVGADGMPLSQRKWILEVNRKAHKGEIHSDLAGFTWPCKDEKCEPTTCTEKLVLKEPSKPPVYDPDEAQVHHVVPMKDPRGCPWGTNAYKNAAVISARLNQHLRNKVPPEKEVAQINNVSPYTQ
;
A
#
# COMPACT_ATOMS: atom_id res chain seq x y z
N MET A 1 16.18 -6.03 7.36
CA MET A 1 17.41 -5.31 6.95
C MET A 1 17.39 -5.15 5.44
N ARG A 2 17.79 -3.98 4.94
CA ARG A 2 17.86 -3.60 3.52
C ARG A 2 18.96 -2.55 3.35
N TYR A 3 19.48 -2.40 2.13
CA TYR A 3 20.35 -1.28 1.79
C TYR A 3 19.51 -0.03 1.54
N ARG A 4 19.72 1.00 2.36
CA ARG A 4 19.12 2.33 2.19
C ARG A 4 19.95 3.12 1.21
N ILE A 5 19.28 3.63 0.17
CA ILE A 5 19.83 4.63 -0.73
C ILE A 5 19.16 5.96 -0.39
N PRO A 6 19.91 6.93 0.14
CA PRO A 6 19.38 8.26 0.39
C PRO A 6 19.14 8.97 -0.93
N ILE A 7 18.09 9.77 -0.96
CA ILE A 7 17.63 10.46 -2.17
C ILE A 7 17.99 11.94 -2.10
N LEU A 8 18.38 12.53 -3.23
CA LEU A 8 18.72 13.95 -3.31
C LEU A 8 17.46 14.83 -3.44
N GLY A 9 17.53 16.01 -2.83
CA GLY A 9 16.43 16.98 -2.74
C GLY A 9 15.60 16.80 -1.48
N GLU A 10 14.38 17.35 -1.51
CA GLU A 10 13.39 17.22 -0.43
C GLU A 10 12.12 16.52 -0.94
N PRO A 11 12.19 15.28 -1.47
CA PRO A 11 11.02 14.57 -1.97
C PRO A 11 9.94 14.34 -0.91
N GLU A 12 10.24 14.48 0.37
CA GLU A 12 9.26 14.48 1.46
C GLU A 12 8.25 15.63 1.38
N THR A 13 8.67 16.81 0.89
CA THR A 13 7.84 18.01 0.72
C THR A 13 7.55 18.31 -0.75
N ASP A 14 8.44 17.95 -1.67
CA ASP A 14 8.28 18.11 -3.12
C ASP A 14 7.64 16.85 -3.75
N GLY A 15 6.31 16.90 -3.89
CA GLY A 15 5.54 15.84 -4.50
C GLY A 15 5.85 15.58 -5.99
N ALA A 16 6.29 16.60 -6.73
CA ALA A 16 6.64 16.44 -8.14
C ALA A 16 7.97 15.68 -8.28
N LEU A 17 8.97 16.04 -7.48
CA LEU A 17 10.24 15.33 -7.41
C LEU A 17 10.03 13.88 -6.92
N ARG A 18 9.24 13.69 -5.87
CA ARG A 18 8.88 12.36 -5.37
C ARG A 18 8.25 11.48 -6.44
N SER A 19 7.33 12.02 -7.24
CA SER A 19 6.69 11.31 -8.35
C SER A 19 7.71 10.84 -9.39
N LYS A 20 8.76 11.64 -9.67
CA LYS A 20 9.83 11.24 -10.59
C LYS A 20 10.64 10.06 -10.03
N TYR A 21 10.95 10.08 -8.73
CA TYR A 21 11.65 8.96 -8.09
C TYR A 21 10.81 7.68 -8.04
N LEU A 22 9.52 7.78 -7.72
CA LEU A 22 8.59 6.65 -7.78
C LEU A 22 8.47 6.09 -9.19
N ALA A 23 8.44 6.94 -10.22
CA ALA A 23 8.42 6.50 -11.61
C ALA A 23 9.72 5.78 -12.02
N ALA A 24 10.87 6.23 -11.52
CA ALA A 24 12.17 5.66 -11.86
C ALA A 24 12.48 4.34 -11.12
N PHE A 25 12.08 4.24 -9.85
CA PHE A 25 12.55 3.20 -8.94
C PHE A 25 11.41 2.32 -8.40
N GLY A 26 10.15 2.70 -8.65
CA GLY A 26 8.98 1.96 -8.25
C GLY A 26 8.89 1.77 -6.74
N SER A 27 8.42 0.59 -6.33
CA SER A 27 8.18 0.25 -4.93
C SER A 27 9.44 0.11 -4.07
N ALA A 28 10.64 0.29 -4.64
CA ALA A 28 11.85 0.37 -3.83
C ALA A 28 11.84 1.63 -2.95
N CYS A 29 11.22 2.71 -3.43
CA CYS A 29 11.16 3.99 -2.75
C CYS A 29 9.78 4.26 -2.16
N TYR A 30 9.75 4.85 -0.98
CA TYR A 30 8.52 5.14 -0.27
C TYR A 30 8.76 6.15 0.85
N MET A 31 7.67 6.76 1.30
CA MET A 31 7.67 7.59 2.50
C MET A 31 7.66 6.71 3.76
N SER A 32 8.63 6.89 4.65
CA SER A 32 8.66 6.15 5.91
C SER A 32 7.58 6.62 6.88
N GLU A 33 7.12 5.71 7.73
CA GLU A 33 6.27 6.04 8.89
C GLU A 33 7.12 6.69 10.00
N GLY A 34 6.56 7.69 10.68
CA GLY A 34 7.17 8.31 11.84
C GLY A 34 6.84 9.79 11.99
N PRO A 35 7.25 10.42 13.10
CA PRO A 35 7.04 11.86 13.34
C PRO A 35 7.85 12.75 12.38
N LEU A 36 8.93 12.22 11.81
CA LEU A 36 9.76 12.86 10.80
C LEU A 36 9.91 11.87 9.63
N PRO A 37 8.93 11.81 8.73
CA PRO A 37 8.96 10.88 7.61
C PRO A 37 10.07 11.27 6.63
N THR A 38 10.81 10.29 6.16
CA THR A 38 11.83 10.42 5.12
C THR A 38 11.40 9.67 3.87
N PHE A 39 11.83 10.15 2.70
CA PHE A 39 11.63 9.43 1.44
C PHE A 39 12.98 8.90 0.94
N ASP A 40 13.15 7.58 1.06
CA ASP A 40 14.38 6.88 0.65
C ASP A 40 14.03 5.59 -0.12
N CYS A 41 15.02 4.98 -0.76
CA CYS A 41 14.86 3.71 -1.47
C CYS A 41 15.56 2.56 -0.75
N PHE A 42 14.91 1.40 -0.67
CA PHE A 42 15.38 0.27 0.13
C PHE A 42 15.41 -1.04 -0.65
N TYR A 43 16.63 -1.56 -0.84
CA TYR A 43 16.90 -2.75 -1.65
C TYR A 43 17.28 -3.94 -0.79
N LYS A 44 16.96 -5.15 -1.24
CA LYS A 44 17.39 -6.38 -0.57
C LYS A 44 18.90 -6.55 -0.69
N ARG A 45 19.46 -7.43 0.14
CA ARG A 45 20.91 -7.65 0.21
C ARG A 45 21.44 -8.16 -1.13
N GLU A 46 20.73 -9.06 -1.78
CA GLU A 46 21.07 -9.64 -3.08
C GLU A 46 21.01 -8.64 -4.25
N GLU A 47 20.31 -7.52 -4.07
CA GLU A 47 20.21 -6.44 -5.06
C GLU A 47 21.39 -5.46 -4.97
N MET A 48 22.25 -5.61 -3.95
CA MET A 48 23.39 -4.75 -3.70
C MET A 48 24.71 -5.45 -4.03
N THR A 49 25.33 -5.00 -5.12
CA THR A 49 26.72 -5.23 -5.51
C THR A 49 27.21 -3.95 -6.20
N PRO A 50 28.52 -3.79 -6.51
CA PRO A 50 29.02 -2.63 -7.25
C PRO A 50 28.29 -2.32 -8.57
N LYS A 51 27.70 -3.35 -9.20
CA LYS A 51 26.85 -3.26 -10.42
C LYS A 51 25.41 -3.72 -10.19
N GLY A 52 25.01 -3.86 -8.93
CA GLY A 52 23.71 -4.38 -8.56
C GLY A 52 22.61 -3.37 -8.85
N LYS A 53 21.35 -3.83 -8.81
CA LYS A 53 20.17 -2.99 -9.05
C LYS A 53 20.17 -1.73 -8.19
N ALA A 54 20.48 -1.86 -6.90
CA ALA A 54 20.59 -0.72 -5.98
C ALA A 54 21.57 0.32 -6.51
N CYS A 55 22.76 -0.10 -6.96
CA CYS A 55 23.77 0.80 -7.49
C CYS A 55 23.35 1.44 -8.83
N THR A 56 22.83 0.64 -9.76
CA THR A 56 22.34 1.13 -11.05
C THR A 56 21.22 2.16 -10.90
N ASP A 57 20.36 2.00 -9.91
CA ASP A 57 19.32 2.98 -9.62
C ASP A 57 19.90 4.23 -8.95
N ALA A 58 20.84 4.07 -8.02
CA ALA A 58 21.52 5.19 -7.38
C ALA A 58 22.24 6.12 -8.39
N GLN A 59 22.82 5.57 -9.46
CA GLN A 59 23.44 6.36 -10.54
C GLN A 59 22.48 7.35 -11.21
N LYS A 60 21.17 7.06 -11.20
CA LYS A 60 20.14 7.91 -11.83
C LYS A 60 19.68 9.05 -10.94
N ILE A 61 20.04 9.06 -9.65
CA ILE A 61 19.52 10.01 -8.65
C ILE A 61 19.81 11.46 -9.07
N ALA A 62 21.06 11.78 -9.44
CA ALA A 62 21.43 13.13 -9.86
C ALA A 62 20.57 13.62 -11.03
N LYS A 63 20.39 12.78 -12.05
CA LYS A 63 19.57 13.08 -13.23
C LYS A 63 18.09 13.29 -12.88
N ILE A 64 17.53 12.48 -11.99
CA ILE A 64 16.13 12.61 -11.57
C ILE A 64 15.92 13.90 -10.77
N TYR A 65 16.85 14.22 -9.88
CA TYR A 65 16.88 15.47 -9.12
C TYR A 65 17.01 16.71 -10.03
N GLY A 66 17.64 16.58 -11.19
CA GLY A 66 17.91 17.67 -12.13
C GLY A 66 19.32 18.24 -12.00
N ALA A 67 20.22 17.55 -11.31
CA ALA A 67 21.64 17.84 -11.30
C ALA A 67 22.36 17.18 -12.49
N ALA A 68 23.53 17.72 -12.85
CA ALA A 68 24.43 17.04 -13.77
C ALA A 68 24.87 15.70 -13.15
N PRO A 69 24.81 14.57 -13.89
CA PRO A 69 25.35 13.30 -13.41
C PRO A 69 26.89 13.35 -13.33
N TYR A 70 27.48 12.43 -12.57
CA TYR A 70 28.94 12.24 -12.52
C TYR A 70 29.46 11.71 -13.86
N ASP A 71 28.98 10.54 -14.27
CA ASP A 71 29.25 9.86 -15.54
C ASP A 71 28.20 8.74 -15.76
N GLU A 72 28.16 8.12 -16.94
CA GLU A 72 27.31 6.94 -17.19
C GLU A 72 28.04 5.63 -16.84
N GLY A 73 27.38 4.73 -16.10
CA GLY A 73 27.85 3.34 -15.90
C GLY A 73 28.93 3.10 -14.83
N TYR A 74 29.19 4.07 -13.95
CA TYR A 74 30.17 3.97 -12.85
C TYR A 74 29.67 3.14 -11.66
N GLU A 75 30.56 2.51 -10.91
CA GLU A 75 30.22 1.51 -9.89
C GLU A 75 30.16 2.09 -8.48
N CYS A 76 29.43 1.41 -7.59
CA CYS A 76 29.43 1.73 -6.17
C CYS A 76 30.71 1.22 -5.52
N GLU A 77 31.37 2.08 -4.75
CA GLU A 77 32.64 1.77 -4.08
C GLU A 77 32.37 1.19 -2.69
N ALA A 78 32.88 -0.02 -2.41
CA ALA A 78 32.77 -0.61 -1.08
C ALA A 78 33.67 0.13 -0.08
N VAL A 79 33.16 0.44 1.11
CA VAL A 79 33.90 1.14 2.19
C VAL A 79 34.47 0.19 3.26
N GLY A 80 34.41 -1.12 3.02
CA GLY A 80 35.10 -2.15 3.84
C GLY A 80 34.33 -2.64 5.07
N ASN A 81 33.25 -1.98 5.47
CA ASN A 81 32.34 -2.40 6.56
C ASN A 81 31.04 -3.04 6.04
N GLY A 82 30.92 -3.26 4.73
CA GLY A 82 29.71 -3.76 4.08
C GLY A 82 28.78 -2.69 3.51
N ASP A 83 29.08 -1.41 3.78
CA ASP A 83 28.44 -0.26 3.14
C ASP A 83 29.14 0.10 1.83
N TYR A 84 28.50 0.99 1.08
CA TYR A 84 29.01 1.48 -0.20
C TYR A 84 28.88 2.99 -0.28
N THR A 85 29.68 3.60 -1.15
CA THR A 85 29.53 5.01 -1.51
C THR A 85 29.37 5.15 -3.02
N LEU A 86 28.66 6.20 -3.42
CA LEU A 86 28.49 6.54 -4.82
C LEU A 86 28.59 8.05 -4.98
N GLN A 87 29.45 8.50 -5.88
CA GLN A 87 29.51 9.91 -6.25
C GLN A 87 28.28 10.28 -7.08
N VAL A 88 27.51 11.28 -6.65
CA VAL A 88 26.30 11.73 -7.33
C VAL A 88 26.49 13.16 -7.83
N GLY A 89 27.07 13.26 -9.03
CA GLY A 89 27.31 14.52 -9.72
C GLY A 89 28.78 14.79 -10.03
N PRO A 90 29.09 15.87 -10.75
CA PRO A 90 30.44 16.13 -11.27
C PRO A 90 31.46 16.43 -10.16
N ASP A 91 31.01 16.90 -8.99
CA ASP A 91 31.88 17.20 -7.86
C ASP A 91 32.19 15.92 -7.05
N PRO A 92 33.46 15.50 -6.92
CA PRO A 92 33.89 14.33 -6.13
C PRO A 92 33.53 14.38 -4.65
N ALA A 93 33.26 15.57 -4.11
CA ALA A 93 32.81 15.73 -2.74
C ALA A 93 31.34 15.31 -2.53
N ILE A 94 30.53 15.28 -3.59
CA ILE A 94 29.11 14.94 -3.49
C ILE A 94 28.97 13.42 -3.61
N LYS A 95 29.04 12.74 -2.46
CA LYS A 95 28.82 11.29 -2.36
C LYS A 95 27.59 10.99 -1.51
N ILE A 96 26.85 9.97 -1.92
CA ILE A 96 25.85 9.32 -1.06
C ILE A 96 26.45 8.07 -0.43
N THR A 97 26.05 7.81 0.80
CA THR A 97 26.40 6.58 1.52
C THR A 97 25.21 5.63 1.50
N ILE A 98 25.45 4.40 1.06
CA ILE A 98 24.46 3.33 0.95
C ILE A 98 24.71 2.34 2.09
N ASN A 99 23.84 2.36 3.09
CA ASN A 99 24.04 1.64 4.35
C ASN A 99 23.09 0.45 4.50
N TYR A 100 23.57 -0.64 5.10
CA TYR A 100 22.72 -1.79 5.42
C TYR A 100 22.03 -1.64 6.78
N GLN A 101 20.71 -1.37 6.77
CA GLN A 101 19.98 -1.02 7.99
C GLN A 101 18.54 -1.60 8.02
N PRO A 102 17.84 -1.55 9.16
CA PRO A 102 16.41 -1.81 9.19
C PRO A 102 15.68 -0.84 8.25
N ALA A 103 14.84 -1.36 7.36
CA ALA A 103 13.97 -0.52 6.56
C ALA A 103 12.78 -0.09 7.42
N PRO A 104 12.46 1.21 7.50
CA PRO A 104 11.30 1.68 8.23
C PRO A 104 10.01 1.18 7.57
N LEU A 105 8.92 1.13 8.32
CA LEU A 105 7.60 0.85 7.76
C LEU A 105 7.24 1.92 6.73
N GLN A 106 6.48 1.54 5.71
CA GLN A 106 5.91 2.51 4.79
C GLN A 106 4.75 3.24 5.46
N SER A 107 4.67 4.55 5.25
CA SER A 107 3.52 5.35 5.68
C SER A 107 2.24 4.76 5.11
N SER A 108 1.21 4.65 5.96
CA SER A 108 -0.14 4.23 5.54
C SER A 108 -0.91 5.34 4.82
N LEU A 109 -0.34 6.55 4.74
CA LEU A 109 -0.89 7.63 3.94
C LEU A 109 -0.71 7.32 2.45
N ILE A 110 -1.79 7.42 1.69
CA ILE A 110 -1.78 7.23 0.25
C ILE A 110 -1.72 8.60 -0.42
N GLU A 111 -0.82 8.75 -1.37
CA GLU A 111 -0.73 9.99 -2.13
C GLU A 111 -1.89 10.11 -3.10
N ILE A 112 -2.60 11.22 -3.02
CA ILE A 112 -3.62 11.62 -4.00
C ILE A 112 -3.19 12.97 -4.55
N LYS A 113 -2.87 13.03 -5.85
CA LYS A 113 -2.38 14.26 -6.49
C LYS A 113 -1.22 14.88 -5.70
N THR A 114 -0.28 14.05 -5.25
CA THR A 114 0.89 14.39 -4.42
C THR A 114 0.62 14.82 -2.97
N VAL A 115 -0.64 14.78 -2.52
CA VAL A 115 -1.02 15.08 -1.14
C VAL A 115 -1.14 13.77 -0.36
N PRO A 116 -0.34 13.57 0.72
CA PRO A 116 -0.51 12.43 1.61
C PRO A 116 -1.91 12.44 2.24
N THR A 117 -2.69 11.40 1.96
CA THR A 117 -4.08 11.30 2.37
C THR A 117 -4.29 10.06 3.23
N GLU A 118 -4.91 10.25 4.38
CA GLU A 118 -5.29 9.14 5.25
C GLU A 118 -6.49 8.38 4.66
N VAL A 119 -6.45 7.05 4.77
CA VAL A 119 -7.60 6.21 4.49
C VAL A 119 -8.58 6.29 5.66
N SER A 120 -9.82 6.69 5.35
CA SER A 120 -10.90 6.87 6.32
C SER A 120 -12.18 6.24 5.78
N GLY A 121 -12.20 4.91 5.79
CA GLY A 121 -13.26 4.10 5.22
C GLY A 121 -14.60 4.16 5.96
N PRO A 122 -15.62 3.48 5.42
CA PRO A 122 -17.01 3.54 5.92
C PRO A 122 -17.15 3.09 7.37
N TYR A 123 -16.28 2.20 7.84
CA TYR A 123 -16.37 1.61 9.18
C TYR A 123 -15.60 2.39 10.26
N ARG A 124 -15.06 3.57 9.94
CA ARG A 124 -14.26 4.42 10.85
C ARG A 124 -14.90 4.75 12.21
N ASN A 125 -16.22 4.65 12.33
CA ASN A 125 -16.95 4.90 13.58
C ASN A 125 -17.15 3.65 14.45
N LEU A 126 -16.68 2.48 14.01
CA LEU A 126 -16.71 1.27 14.82
C LEU A 126 -15.63 1.32 15.90
N VAL A 127 -15.95 0.79 17.09
CA VAL A 127 -15.04 0.81 18.24
C VAL A 127 -13.97 -0.27 18.08
N GLU A 128 -12.71 0.15 18.10
CA GLU A 128 -11.55 -0.73 18.10
C GLU A 128 -11.35 -1.38 19.47
N VAL A 129 -11.79 -2.63 19.62
CA VAL A 129 -11.58 -3.40 20.86
C VAL A 129 -10.35 -4.31 20.80
N THR A 130 -9.83 -4.54 19.59
CA THR A 130 -8.59 -5.31 19.38
C THR A 130 -7.41 -4.39 19.16
N THR A 131 -6.22 -4.88 19.47
CA THR A 131 -4.97 -4.19 19.13
C THR A 131 -4.88 -4.00 17.62
N VAL A 132 -4.93 -2.73 17.20
CA VAL A 132 -4.65 -2.31 15.82
C VAL A 132 -3.15 -2.37 15.57
N LYS A 133 -2.72 -3.11 14.55
CA LYS A 133 -1.31 -3.12 14.12
C LYS A 133 -1.13 -3.58 12.67
N PRO A 134 0.01 -3.27 12.04
CA PRO A 134 0.33 -3.73 10.69
C PRO A 134 0.30 -5.26 10.54
N GLU A 135 0.08 -5.74 9.31
CA GLU A 135 0.04 -7.16 8.91
C GLU A 135 -1.12 -7.99 9.50
N LYS A 136 -1.92 -7.45 10.42
CA LYS A 136 -3.08 -8.15 10.97
C LYS A 136 -4.25 -8.16 10.01
N ASP A 137 -4.95 -9.30 9.95
CA ASP A 137 -6.19 -9.46 9.18
C ASP A 137 -7.44 -9.16 10.03
N PHE A 138 -8.61 -9.20 9.40
CA PHE A 138 -9.90 -9.01 10.06
C PHE A 138 -10.50 -10.31 10.62
N ASN A 139 -9.73 -11.39 10.76
CA ASN A 139 -10.25 -12.65 11.32
C ASN A 139 -10.18 -12.70 12.85
N CYS A 140 -9.58 -11.69 13.49
CA CYS A 140 -9.54 -11.54 14.94
C CYS A 140 -10.94 -11.23 15.51
N SER A 141 -11.12 -11.45 16.82
CA SER A 141 -12.37 -11.12 17.52
C SER A 141 -12.74 -9.64 17.33
N SER A 142 -14.02 -9.35 17.15
CA SER A 142 -14.55 -7.97 17.11
C SER A 142 -14.96 -7.46 18.49
N GLY A 143 -14.90 -8.30 19.53
CA GLY A 143 -15.53 -8.09 20.84
C GLY A 143 -17.05 -8.00 20.82
N GLN A 144 -17.68 -8.12 19.64
CA GLN A 144 -19.12 -8.20 19.49
C GLN A 144 -19.60 -9.66 19.55
N VAL A 145 -20.86 -9.83 19.91
CA VAL A 145 -21.56 -11.11 19.91
C VAL A 145 -22.65 -11.10 18.86
N GLY A 146 -22.77 -12.19 18.11
CA GLY A 146 -23.80 -12.35 17.09
C GLY A 146 -25.16 -12.66 17.69
N ALA A 147 -26.19 -12.72 16.83
CA ALA A 147 -27.55 -13.09 17.24
C ALA A 147 -27.64 -14.53 17.80
N ASP A 148 -26.67 -15.38 17.48
CA ASP A 148 -26.51 -16.73 18.02
C ASP A 148 -25.80 -16.76 19.39
N GLY A 149 -25.44 -15.59 19.93
CA GLY A 149 -24.69 -15.46 21.18
C GLY A 149 -23.19 -15.78 21.05
N MET A 150 -22.70 -16.06 19.84
CA MET A 150 -21.30 -16.43 19.61
C MET A 150 -20.45 -15.19 19.32
N PRO A 151 -19.17 -15.16 19.74
CA PRO A 151 -18.27 -14.07 19.38
C PRO A 151 -18.10 -13.93 17.86
N LEU A 152 -18.18 -12.70 17.37
CA LEU A 152 -17.95 -12.38 15.96
C LEU A 152 -16.49 -12.00 15.73
N SER A 153 -15.94 -12.37 14.58
CA SER A 153 -14.69 -11.76 14.10
C SER A 153 -14.95 -10.35 13.56
N GLN A 154 -13.91 -9.50 13.48
CA GLN A 154 -14.00 -8.17 12.87
C GLN A 154 -14.63 -8.26 11.47
N ARG A 155 -14.22 -9.25 10.67
CA ARG A 155 -14.77 -9.51 9.33
C ARG A 155 -16.28 -9.77 9.37
N LYS A 156 -16.75 -10.64 10.26
CA LYS A 156 -18.19 -10.93 10.37
C LYS A 156 -18.97 -9.70 10.83
N TRP A 157 -18.41 -8.96 11.79
CA TRP A 157 -19.01 -7.74 12.32
C TRP A 157 -19.14 -6.65 11.24
N ILE A 158 -18.09 -6.41 10.45
CA ILE A 158 -18.10 -5.46 9.32
C ILE A 158 -19.22 -5.82 8.32
N LEU A 159 -19.36 -7.10 7.98
CA LEU A 159 -20.43 -7.55 7.08
C LEU A 159 -21.82 -7.38 7.70
N GLU A 160 -22.00 -7.58 9.00
CA GLU A 160 -23.28 -7.33 9.69
C GLU A 160 -23.64 -5.85 9.72
N VAL A 161 -22.68 -4.97 10.02
CA VAL A 161 -22.88 -3.51 9.97
C VAL A 161 -23.28 -3.07 8.56
N ASN A 162 -22.60 -3.61 7.52
CA ASN A 162 -22.95 -3.35 6.13
C ASN A 162 -24.40 -3.79 5.84
N ARG A 163 -24.77 -5.04 6.18
CA ARG A 163 -26.14 -5.54 6.00
C ARG A 163 -27.18 -4.65 6.68
N LYS A 164 -26.90 -4.24 7.92
CA LYS A 164 -27.82 -3.41 8.70
C LYS A 164 -28.04 -2.04 8.03
N ALA A 165 -26.97 -1.41 7.56
CA ALA A 165 -27.03 -0.14 6.84
C ALA A 165 -27.87 -0.24 5.54
N HIS A 166 -27.87 -1.43 4.92
CA HIS A 166 -28.48 -1.68 3.61
C HIS A 166 -29.69 -2.62 3.66
N LYS A 167 -30.47 -2.55 4.75
CA LYS A 167 -31.77 -3.23 4.88
C LYS A 167 -31.74 -4.75 4.65
N GLY A 168 -30.63 -5.38 5.00
CA GLY A 168 -30.43 -6.84 4.92
C GLY A 168 -29.62 -7.32 3.72
N GLU A 169 -29.32 -6.45 2.75
CA GLU A 169 -28.42 -6.76 1.63
C GLU A 169 -26.97 -6.38 1.95
N ILE A 170 -25.99 -7.04 1.34
CA ILE A 170 -24.58 -6.59 1.41
C ILE A 170 -24.28 -5.71 0.21
N HIS A 171 -23.92 -4.45 0.45
CA HIS A 171 -23.53 -3.51 -0.60
C HIS A 171 -22.02 -3.31 -0.64
N SER A 172 -21.48 -3.17 -1.85
CA SER A 172 -20.07 -2.81 -2.06
C SER A 172 -19.83 -1.33 -1.76
N ASP A 173 -18.82 -1.04 -0.95
CA ASP A 173 -18.36 0.33 -0.67
C ASP A 173 -17.64 0.96 -1.86
N LEU A 174 -17.26 0.15 -2.85
CA LEU A 174 -16.69 0.58 -4.13
C LEU A 174 -17.65 0.36 -5.31
N ALA A 175 -18.97 0.29 -5.08
CA ALA A 175 -19.95 0.15 -6.15
C ALA A 175 -19.69 1.13 -7.31
N GLY A 176 -19.72 0.63 -8.55
CA GLY A 176 -19.40 1.41 -9.75
C GLY A 176 -17.91 1.65 -10.01
N PHE A 177 -17.01 1.20 -9.13
CA PHE A 177 -15.57 1.23 -9.41
C PHE A 177 -15.25 0.34 -10.63
N THR A 178 -14.32 0.81 -11.47
CA THR A 178 -14.01 0.18 -12.76
C THR A 178 -12.55 -0.24 -12.83
N TRP A 179 -12.27 -1.44 -13.34
CA TRP A 179 -10.90 -1.94 -13.49
C TRP A 179 -10.73 -2.81 -14.74
N PRO A 180 -9.51 -2.89 -15.30
CA PRO A 180 -9.23 -3.81 -16.39
C PRO A 180 -9.32 -5.26 -15.91
N CYS A 181 -10.03 -6.10 -16.65
CA CYS A 181 -10.20 -7.52 -16.38
C CYS A 181 -10.28 -8.32 -17.68
N LYS A 182 -10.58 -9.62 -17.57
CA LYS A 182 -10.81 -10.51 -18.71
C LYS A 182 -12.26 -11.00 -18.72
N ASP A 183 -12.84 -11.11 -19.90
CA ASP A 183 -14.16 -11.74 -20.07
C ASP A 183 -14.06 -13.29 -20.07
N GLU A 184 -15.19 -13.96 -20.32
CA GLU A 184 -15.28 -15.42 -20.41
C GLU A 184 -14.43 -16.01 -21.55
N LYS A 185 -14.07 -15.21 -22.55
CA LYS A 185 -13.21 -15.58 -23.67
C LYS A 185 -11.74 -15.20 -23.43
N CYS A 186 -11.40 -14.78 -22.21
CA CYS A 186 -10.09 -14.27 -21.82
C CYS A 186 -9.68 -12.95 -22.50
N GLU A 187 -10.61 -12.22 -23.12
CA GLU A 187 -10.34 -10.97 -23.82
C GLU A 187 -10.29 -9.78 -22.84
N PRO A 188 -9.37 -8.80 -23.04
CA PRO A 188 -9.32 -7.60 -22.21
C PRO A 188 -10.64 -6.83 -22.25
N THR A 189 -11.21 -6.58 -21.07
CA THR A 189 -12.45 -5.80 -20.92
C THR A 189 -12.39 -4.93 -19.66
N THR A 190 -13.44 -4.16 -19.41
CA THR A 190 -13.60 -3.36 -18.19
C THR A 190 -14.66 -3.99 -17.29
N CYS A 191 -14.25 -4.39 -16.09
CA CYS A 191 -15.17 -4.83 -15.04
C CYS A 191 -15.67 -3.62 -14.26
N THR A 192 -16.90 -3.72 -13.76
CA THR A 192 -17.52 -2.72 -12.88
C THR A 192 -17.99 -3.40 -11.60
N GLU A 193 -17.72 -2.77 -10.46
CA GLU A 193 -18.07 -3.30 -9.16
C GLU A 193 -19.58 -3.23 -8.95
N LYS A 194 -20.17 -4.35 -8.57
CA LYS A 194 -21.61 -4.45 -8.35
C LYS A 194 -22.01 -3.72 -7.08
N LEU A 195 -23.20 -3.13 -7.09
CA LEU A 195 -23.78 -2.51 -5.89
C LEU A 195 -24.08 -3.57 -4.84
N VAL A 196 -24.86 -4.60 -5.21
CA VAL A 196 -25.25 -5.68 -4.30
C VAL A 196 -24.34 -6.89 -4.52
N LEU A 197 -23.78 -7.41 -3.43
CA LEU A 197 -22.87 -8.56 -3.39
C LEU A 197 -23.57 -9.79 -2.84
N LYS A 198 -23.05 -10.97 -3.18
CA LYS A 198 -23.55 -12.23 -2.63
C LYS A 198 -23.03 -12.45 -1.22
N GLU A 199 -23.81 -13.19 -0.43
CA GLU A 199 -23.35 -13.68 0.86
C GLU A 199 -22.09 -14.55 0.72
N PRO A 200 -21.13 -14.46 1.67
CA PRO A 200 -19.99 -15.38 1.70
C PRO A 200 -20.45 -16.83 1.81
N SER A 201 -19.96 -17.68 0.91
CA SER A 201 -20.41 -19.07 0.81
C SER A 201 -20.07 -19.90 2.07
N LYS A 202 -20.99 -20.80 2.47
CA LYS A 202 -20.78 -21.82 3.51
C LYS A 202 -21.21 -23.20 2.99
N PRO A 203 -20.29 -24.15 2.71
CA PRO A 203 -18.84 -24.07 2.87
C PRO A 203 -18.18 -23.05 1.92
N PRO A 204 -16.90 -22.67 2.15
CA PRO A 204 -16.20 -21.71 1.29
C PRO A 204 -16.04 -22.27 -0.13
N VAL A 205 -16.82 -21.73 -1.06
CA VAL A 205 -16.67 -21.94 -2.50
C VAL A 205 -16.36 -20.56 -3.07
N TYR A 206 -15.34 -20.46 -3.91
CA TYR A 206 -15.01 -19.20 -4.55
C TYR A 206 -16.18 -18.77 -5.46
N ASP A 207 -16.88 -17.71 -5.05
CA ASP A 207 -17.81 -16.98 -5.90
C ASP A 207 -17.23 -15.58 -6.13
N PRO A 208 -16.98 -15.18 -7.39
CA PRO A 208 -16.36 -13.89 -7.67
C PRO A 208 -17.20 -12.68 -7.20
N ASP A 209 -18.50 -12.87 -6.99
CA ASP A 209 -19.42 -11.81 -6.54
C ASP A 209 -19.70 -11.86 -5.03
N GLU A 210 -19.07 -12.77 -4.27
CA GLU A 210 -19.24 -12.81 -2.81
C GLU A 210 -18.61 -11.57 -2.15
N ALA A 211 -19.23 -11.13 -1.07
CA ALA A 211 -18.71 -10.06 -0.25
C ALA A 211 -17.44 -10.45 0.49
N GLN A 212 -16.40 -9.63 0.38
CA GLN A 212 -15.16 -9.75 1.11
C GLN A 212 -14.84 -8.43 1.81
N VAL A 213 -14.22 -8.55 2.99
CA VAL A 213 -13.66 -7.39 3.68
C VAL A 213 -12.25 -7.17 3.16
N HIS A 214 -12.05 -6.02 2.55
CA HIS A 214 -10.82 -5.55 1.95
C HIS A 214 -10.06 -4.64 2.91
N HIS A 215 -8.74 -4.74 2.86
CA HIS A 215 -7.82 -3.79 3.46
C HIS A 215 -7.47 -2.75 2.40
N VAL A 216 -8.02 -1.54 2.51
CA VAL A 216 -7.80 -0.46 1.54
C VAL A 216 -6.30 -0.19 1.43
N VAL A 217 -5.60 0.10 2.54
CA VAL A 217 -4.15 -0.07 2.62
C VAL A 217 -3.86 -1.55 2.87
N PRO A 218 -3.25 -2.31 1.94
CA PRO A 218 -3.05 -3.74 2.12
C PRO A 218 -2.15 -4.06 3.31
N MET A 219 -2.38 -5.22 3.93
CA MET A 219 -1.57 -5.72 5.06
C MET A 219 -0.06 -5.73 4.80
N LYS A 220 0.32 -5.94 3.53
CA LYS A 220 1.71 -5.92 3.07
C LYS A 220 1.87 -4.96 1.91
N ASP A 221 2.94 -4.21 1.93
CA ASP A 221 3.35 -3.40 0.78
C ASP A 221 3.86 -4.28 -0.38
N PRO A 222 4.15 -3.70 -1.56
CA PRO A 222 4.69 -4.47 -2.70
C PRO A 222 6.04 -5.15 -2.42
N ARG A 223 6.72 -4.78 -1.33
CA ARG A 223 8.00 -5.37 -0.91
C ARG A 223 7.80 -6.55 0.06
N GLY A 224 6.55 -6.84 0.44
CA GLY A 224 6.16 -7.87 1.38
C GLY A 224 6.33 -7.48 2.85
N CYS A 225 6.62 -6.20 3.14
CA CYS A 225 6.76 -5.69 4.49
C CYS A 225 5.38 -5.37 5.10
N PRO A 226 5.20 -5.49 6.43
CA PRO A 226 3.98 -5.03 7.10
C PRO A 226 3.65 -3.58 6.72
N TRP A 227 2.37 -3.30 6.44
CA TRP A 227 1.94 -1.97 6.01
C TRP A 227 0.57 -1.58 6.58
N GLY A 228 -0.52 -1.99 5.94
CA GLY A 228 -1.87 -1.75 6.40
C GLY A 228 -2.22 -2.48 7.69
N THR A 229 -3.14 -1.90 8.46
CA THR A 229 -3.61 -2.42 9.76
C THR A 229 -5.02 -2.99 9.68
N ASN A 230 -5.41 -3.76 10.69
CA ASN A 230 -6.76 -4.25 10.88
C ASN A 230 -7.72 -3.21 11.51
N ALA A 231 -7.43 -1.92 11.39
CA ALA A 231 -8.35 -0.88 11.84
C ALA A 231 -9.59 -0.84 10.93
N TYR A 232 -10.77 -0.59 11.49
CA TYR A 232 -12.03 -0.43 10.77
C TYR A 232 -11.99 0.73 9.77
N LYS A 233 -11.27 1.81 10.05
CA LYS A 233 -11.05 2.87 9.05
C LYS A 233 -10.31 2.40 7.79
N ASN A 234 -9.56 1.30 7.88
CA ASN A 234 -8.86 0.69 6.75
C ASN A 234 -9.68 -0.42 6.06
N ALA A 235 -10.92 -0.63 6.49
CA ALA A 235 -11.80 -1.66 5.95
C ALA A 235 -12.74 -1.10 4.88
N ALA A 236 -13.02 -1.93 3.87
CA ALA A 236 -14.09 -1.76 2.89
C ALA A 236 -14.71 -3.12 2.58
N VAL A 237 -16.00 -3.18 2.26
CA VAL A 237 -16.68 -4.36 1.73
C VAL A 237 -16.73 -4.25 0.22
N ILE A 238 -16.18 -5.24 -0.48
CA ILE A 238 -16.13 -5.31 -1.95
C ILE A 238 -16.27 -6.76 -2.41
N SER A 239 -16.48 -6.97 -3.71
CA SER A 239 -16.52 -8.29 -4.31
C SER A 239 -15.17 -9.02 -4.21
N ALA A 240 -15.22 -10.35 -4.12
CA ALA A 240 -14.01 -11.18 -4.18
C ALA A 240 -13.18 -10.93 -5.45
N ARG A 241 -13.84 -10.64 -6.58
CA ARG A 241 -13.18 -10.31 -7.85
C ARG A 241 -12.40 -9.00 -7.76
N LEU A 242 -12.99 -7.93 -7.23
CA LEU A 242 -12.29 -6.65 -7.06
C LEU A 242 -11.17 -6.78 -6.01
N ASN A 243 -11.43 -7.48 -4.90
CA ASN A 243 -10.42 -7.71 -3.87
C ASN A 243 -9.19 -8.45 -4.42
N GLN A 244 -9.41 -9.44 -5.28
CA GLN A 244 -8.33 -10.13 -5.98
C GLN A 244 -7.54 -9.19 -6.91
N HIS A 245 -8.22 -8.26 -7.59
CA HIS A 245 -7.56 -7.28 -8.45
C HIS A 245 -6.67 -6.31 -7.66
N LEU A 246 -7.11 -5.86 -6.47
CA LEU A 246 -6.41 -4.88 -5.63
C LEU A 246 -5.37 -5.51 -4.68
N ARG A 247 -5.38 -6.83 -4.53
CA ARG A 247 -4.54 -7.57 -3.56
C ARG A 247 -3.06 -7.18 -3.65
N ASN A 248 -2.50 -6.74 -2.52
CA ASN A 248 -1.08 -6.39 -2.31
C ASN A 248 -0.55 -5.31 -3.28
N LYS A 249 -1.42 -4.45 -3.80
CA LYS A 249 -1.04 -3.30 -4.63
C LYS A 249 -1.16 -2.01 -3.84
N VAL A 250 -0.37 -1.01 -4.21
CA VAL A 250 -0.61 0.35 -3.70
C VAL A 250 -2.01 0.78 -4.14
N PRO A 251 -2.85 1.27 -3.21
CA PRO A 251 -4.22 1.65 -3.53
C PRO A 251 -4.24 2.77 -4.58
N PRO A 252 -4.96 2.62 -5.69
CA PRO A 252 -5.10 3.69 -6.66
C PRO A 252 -5.82 4.90 -6.04
N GLU A 253 -5.46 6.11 -6.50
CA GLU A 253 -6.06 7.36 -6.01
C GLU A 253 -7.60 7.34 -6.06
N LYS A 254 -8.17 6.76 -7.11
CA LYS A 254 -9.62 6.64 -7.30
C LYS A 254 -10.28 5.78 -6.23
N GLU A 255 -9.62 4.72 -5.77
CA GLU A 255 -10.13 3.87 -4.69
C GLU A 255 -10.19 4.68 -3.39
N VAL A 256 -9.06 5.28 -2.99
CA VAL A 256 -8.98 6.02 -1.72
C VAL A 256 -9.94 7.22 -1.72
N ALA A 257 -10.01 7.96 -2.83
CA ALA A 257 -10.95 9.06 -2.99
C ALA A 257 -12.40 8.60 -2.88
N GLN A 258 -12.77 7.46 -3.47
CA GLN A 258 -14.14 6.94 -3.40
C GLN A 258 -14.46 6.46 -1.97
N ILE A 259 -13.58 5.66 -1.36
CA ILE A 259 -13.74 5.15 0.01
C ILE A 259 -13.90 6.27 1.03
N ASN A 260 -13.06 7.31 0.95
CA ASN A 260 -13.11 8.43 1.88
C ASN A 260 -14.40 9.26 1.75
N ASN A 261 -15.07 9.20 0.60
CA ASN A 261 -16.35 9.88 0.37
C ASN A 261 -17.56 9.05 0.82
N VAL A 262 -17.39 7.78 1.18
CA VAL A 262 -18.49 6.97 1.70
C VAL A 262 -18.86 7.46 3.11
N SER A 263 -20.15 7.71 3.31
CA SER A 263 -20.68 8.09 4.62
C SER A 263 -20.35 7.01 5.66
N PRO A 264 -19.99 7.39 6.89
CA PRO A 264 -19.62 6.40 7.87
C PRO A 264 -20.86 5.60 8.28
N TYR A 265 -20.71 4.29 8.39
CA TYR A 265 -21.75 3.45 8.96
C TYR A 265 -21.80 3.67 10.47
N THR A 266 -23.03 3.76 10.98
CA THR A 266 -23.31 3.82 12.41
C THR A 266 -23.71 2.44 12.91
N GLN A 267 -23.45 2.19 14.19
CA GLN A 267 -23.91 0.98 14.87
C GLN A 267 -25.42 0.99 15.06
#